data_AF-A0A9P6UVQ2-F1
#
_entry.id   AF-A0A9P6UVQ2-F1
#
_cell.length_a   1.000
_cell.length_b   1.000
_cell.length_c   1.000
_cell.angle_alpha   90.00
_cell.angle_beta   90.00
_cell.angle_gamma   90.00
#
_symmetry.space_group_name_H-M   'P 1'
#
loop_
_entity.id
_entity.type
_entity.pdbx_description
1 polymer ?
#
loop_
_entity_poly.entity_id
_entity_poly.type
_entity_poly.pdbx_seq_one_letter_code
_entity_poly.pdbx_strand_id
1 'polypeptide(L)'
;MFKQDQKFYLNKESCQKSANQCNLRKDAAKLAEEQSNHLYLSALLQHLTQSKGEVIRDAIVVQVMDNAFDVLVPEFAFEKRIHLDQLPLERFYWNEETDVLKLYWGTQAFKTADDEQADGQASRRQSLSPNQPLSLQDAAVPDFKPRAGGFHAMDHPDDATNAYDDERGLFDDDSDYDDEDVRPTPHSQGVDDSSDELAHNLSKIKTFGHVQVLISAEMNVSPPVIKVVPLNPFVKST
;
A
#
# COMPACT_ATOMS: atom_id res chain seq x y z
N MET A 1 -21.97 56.39 24.32
CA MET A 1 -20.51 56.09 24.30
C MET A 1 -20.32 54.95 23.31
N PHE A 2 -20.01 55.27 22.05
CA PHE A 2 -19.86 54.26 21.00
C PHE A 2 -18.47 53.63 21.11
N LYS A 3 -18.39 52.31 21.28
CA LYS A 3 -17.13 51.56 21.19
C LYS A 3 -16.56 51.78 19.79
N GLN A 4 -15.36 52.34 19.70
CA GLN A 4 -14.64 52.44 18.43
C GLN A 4 -14.39 51.02 17.91
N ASP A 5 -14.86 50.72 16.71
CA ASP A 5 -14.51 49.48 16.00
C ASP A 5 -13.01 49.47 15.74
N GLN A 6 -12.31 48.55 16.38
CA GLN A 6 -10.88 48.35 16.20
C GLN A 6 -10.66 47.78 14.79
N LYS A 7 -10.25 48.65 13.86
CA LYS A 7 -9.92 48.24 12.49
C LYS A 7 -8.59 47.49 12.49
N PHE A 8 -8.64 46.19 12.23
CA PHE A 8 -7.46 45.37 12.02
C PHE A 8 -6.91 45.63 10.61
N TYR A 9 -5.72 46.22 10.53
CA TYR A 9 -4.98 46.36 9.27
C TYR A 9 -4.02 45.18 9.14
N LEU A 10 -4.41 44.18 8.35
CA LEU A 10 -3.54 43.06 8.01
C LEU A 10 -2.86 43.36 6.68
N ASN A 11 -1.52 43.33 6.65
CA ASN A 11 -0.78 43.45 5.39
C ASN A 11 -1.13 42.28 4.46
N LYS A 12 -1.21 42.53 3.15
CA LYS A 12 -1.51 41.52 2.13
C LYS A 12 -0.56 40.32 2.24
N GLU A 13 0.72 40.57 2.47
CA GLU A 13 1.72 39.50 2.63
C GLU A 13 1.48 38.65 3.89
N SER A 14 1.12 39.29 5.01
CA SER A 14 0.77 38.57 6.25
C SER A 14 -0.50 37.73 6.06
N CYS A 15 -1.51 38.28 5.38
CA CYS A 15 -2.72 37.56 5.02
C CYS A 15 -2.42 36.33 4.16
N GLN A 16 -1.56 36.48 3.14
CA GLN A 16 -1.16 35.38 2.27
C GLN A 16 -0.40 34.29 3.03
N LYS A 17 0.54 34.66 3.91
CA LYS A 17 1.26 33.70 4.76
C LYS A 17 0.31 32.92 5.66
N SER A 18 -0.64 33.61 6.31
CA SER A 18 -1.65 32.96 7.13
C SER A 18 -2.55 32.03 6.31
N ALA A 19 -2.99 32.43 5.12
CA ALA A 19 -3.78 31.58 4.24
C ALA A 19 -3.02 30.30 3.84
N ASN A 20 -1.75 30.43 3.46
CA ASN A 20 -0.90 29.28 3.13
C ASN A 20 -0.73 28.34 4.34
N GLN A 21 -0.53 28.90 5.54
CA GLN A 21 -0.42 28.10 6.76
C GLN A 21 -1.73 27.39 7.12
N CYS A 22 -2.88 28.02 6.88
CA CYS A 22 -4.19 27.38 7.04
C CYS A 22 -4.38 26.23 6.06
N ASN A 23 -3.98 26.39 4.80
CA ASN A 23 -4.04 25.31 3.80
C ASN A 23 -3.15 24.13 4.22
N LEU A 24 -1.90 24.42 4.59
CA LEU A 24 -0.96 23.38 5.06
C LEU A 24 -1.52 22.62 6.27
N ARG A 25 -2.06 23.32 7.26
CA ARG A 25 -2.65 22.68 8.46
C ARG A 25 -3.92 21.89 8.13
N LYS A 26 -4.72 22.34 7.16
CA LYS A 26 -5.90 21.63 6.70
C LYS A 26 -5.50 20.30 6.06
N ASP A 27 -4.50 20.31 5.18
CA ASP A 27 -4.04 19.11 4.51
C ASP A 27 -3.36 18.15 5.50
N ALA A 28 -2.55 18.67 6.42
CA ALA A 28 -1.97 17.88 7.51
C ALA A 28 -3.03 17.26 8.43
N ALA A 29 -4.10 17.99 8.76
CA ALA A 29 -5.20 17.46 9.56
C ALA A 29 -5.95 16.35 8.83
N LYS A 30 -6.18 16.49 7.52
CA LYS A 30 -6.80 15.47 6.69
C LYS A 30 -5.95 14.19 6.63
N LEU A 31 -4.64 14.33 6.42
CA LEU A 31 -3.72 13.18 6.44
C LEU A 31 -3.73 12.48 7.79
N ALA A 32 -3.71 13.24 8.90
CA ALA A 32 -3.78 12.67 10.24
C ALA A 32 -5.10 11.91 10.49
N GLU A 33 -6.22 12.43 9.99
CA GLU A 33 -7.52 11.75 10.02
C GLU A 33 -7.49 10.44 9.23
N GLU A 34 -6.98 10.46 8.00
CA GLU A 34 -6.85 9.27 7.14
C GLU A 34 -5.97 8.20 7.81
N GLN A 35 -4.86 8.58 8.44
CA GLN A 35 -4.01 7.65 9.20
C GLN A 35 -4.70 7.09 10.45
N SER A 36 -5.46 7.92 11.17
CA SER A 36 -6.25 7.47 12.32
C SER A 36 -7.32 6.46 11.90
N ASN A 37 -8.00 6.70 10.78
CA ASN A 37 -8.99 5.79 10.22
C ASN A 37 -8.37 4.46 9.81
N HIS A 38 -7.22 4.47 9.15
CA HIS A 38 -6.47 3.27 8.78
C HIS A 38 -6.09 2.40 9.99
N LEU A 39 -5.59 3.04 11.06
CA LEU A 39 -5.24 2.34 12.30
C LEU A 39 -6.47 1.71 12.96
N TYR A 40 -7.57 2.47 13.03
CA TYR A 40 -8.81 1.99 13.64
C TYR A 40 -9.41 0.81 12.86
N LEU A 41 -9.42 0.89 11.53
CA LEU A 41 -9.87 -0.19 10.66
C LEU A 41 -9.01 -1.45 10.84
N SER A 42 -7.68 -1.29 10.90
CA SER A 42 -6.75 -2.41 11.11
C SER A 42 -7.02 -3.13 12.44
N ALA A 43 -7.22 -2.38 13.53
CA ALA A 43 -7.54 -2.95 14.83
C ALA A 43 -8.93 -3.63 14.84
N LEU A 44 -9.92 -3.02 14.17
CA LEU A 44 -11.25 -3.61 14.01
C LEU A 44 -11.19 -4.94 13.25
N LEU A 45 -10.48 -4.96 12.12
CA LEU A 45 -10.29 -6.17 11.31
C LEU A 45 -9.62 -7.28 12.12
N GLN A 46 -8.57 -6.97 12.87
CA GLN A 46 -7.93 -7.95 13.75
C GLN A 46 -8.93 -8.52 14.78
N HIS A 47 -9.74 -7.68 15.43
CA HIS A 47 -10.73 -8.13 16.40
C HIS A 47 -11.85 -8.97 15.74
N LEU A 48 -12.28 -8.61 14.53
CA LEU A 48 -13.23 -9.41 13.77
C LEU A 48 -12.65 -10.77 13.41
N THR A 49 -11.39 -10.82 12.96
CA THR A 49 -10.70 -12.07 12.64
C THR A 49 -10.58 -12.99 13.86
N GLN A 50 -10.25 -12.45 15.02
CA GLN A 50 -10.12 -13.22 16.26
C GLN A 50 -11.46 -13.75 16.80
N SER A 51 -12.56 -12.99 16.62
CA SER A 51 -13.86 -13.32 17.21
C SER A 51 -14.77 -14.14 16.30
N LYS A 52 -14.70 -13.92 14.98
CA LYS A 52 -15.60 -14.51 13.98
C LYS A 52 -14.88 -15.38 12.94
N GLY A 53 -13.55 -15.42 12.96
CA GLY A 53 -12.75 -16.07 11.93
C GLY A 53 -12.53 -15.18 10.71
N GLU A 54 -12.18 -15.77 9.58
CA GLU A 54 -11.83 -15.08 8.34
C GLU A 54 -12.88 -14.05 7.88
N VAL A 55 -12.42 -12.83 7.57
CA VAL A 55 -13.30 -11.73 7.14
C VAL A 55 -13.42 -11.74 5.62
N ILE A 56 -14.43 -12.46 5.12
CA ILE A 56 -14.75 -12.51 3.68
C ILE A 56 -15.84 -11.50 3.38
N ARG A 57 -15.62 -10.64 2.37
CA ARG A 57 -16.58 -9.60 1.94
C ARG A 57 -16.68 -9.54 0.44
N ASP A 58 -17.81 -9.02 -0.02
CA ASP A 58 -18.01 -8.67 -1.42
C ASP A 58 -17.35 -7.32 -1.71
N ALA A 59 -16.61 -7.26 -2.81
CA ALA A 59 -15.90 -6.06 -3.26
C ALA A 59 -16.25 -5.74 -4.70
N ILE A 60 -16.27 -4.45 -5.02
CA ILE A 60 -16.61 -3.93 -6.34
C ILE A 60 -15.32 -3.51 -7.02
N VAL A 61 -15.09 -4.00 -8.23
CA VAL A 61 -13.95 -3.60 -9.05
C VAL A 61 -14.17 -2.16 -9.53
N VAL A 62 -13.26 -1.26 -9.18
CA VAL A 62 -13.35 0.17 -9.52
C VAL A 62 -12.55 0.48 -10.77
N GLN A 63 -11.37 -0.13 -10.92
CA GLN A 63 -10.48 0.07 -12.05
C GLN A 63 -9.79 -1.24 -12.42
N VAL A 64 -9.64 -1.48 -13.72
CA VAL A 64 -8.87 -2.61 -14.28
C VAL A 64 -7.63 -2.04 -14.96
N MET A 65 -6.50 -2.71 -14.79
CA MET A 65 -5.23 -2.40 -15.44
C MET A 65 -4.65 -3.69 -16.05
N ASP A 66 -3.50 -3.56 -16.71
CA ASP A 66 -2.78 -4.66 -17.37
C ASP A 66 -2.29 -5.75 -16.40
N ASN A 67 -1.82 -5.35 -15.21
CA ASN A 67 -1.19 -6.23 -14.21
C ASN A 67 -1.79 -6.12 -12.81
N ALA A 68 -2.89 -5.38 -12.65
CA ALA A 68 -3.54 -5.13 -11.38
C ALA A 68 -5.00 -4.72 -11.58
N PHE A 69 -5.78 -4.74 -10.50
CA PHE A 69 -7.10 -4.12 -10.46
C PHE A 69 -7.39 -3.57 -9.07
N ASP A 70 -8.16 -2.49 -9.02
CA ASP A 70 -8.56 -1.83 -7.79
C ASP A 70 -9.94 -2.30 -7.37
N VAL A 71 -10.09 -2.63 -6.09
CA VAL A 71 -11.36 -3.02 -5.49
C VAL A 71 -11.76 -2.07 -4.38
N LEU A 72 -13.05 -1.74 -4.33
CA LEU A 72 -13.70 -1.06 -3.23
C LEU A 72 -14.44 -2.11 -2.39
N VAL A 73 -14.21 -2.13 -1.08
CA VAL A 73 -15.01 -2.92 -0.14
C VAL A 73 -16.03 -1.99 0.52
N PRO A 74 -17.31 -2.01 0.10
CA PRO A 74 -18.28 -1.00 0.55
C PRO A 74 -18.51 -1.04 2.06
N GLU A 75 -18.44 -2.22 2.67
CA GLU A 75 -18.67 -2.41 4.10
C GLU A 75 -17.66 -1.69 5.00
N PHE A 76 -16.42 -1.52 4.53
CA PHE A 76 -15.34 -0.88 5.26
C PHE A 76 -14.91 0.44 4.63
N ALA A 77 -15.56 0.84 3.53
CA ALA A 77 -15.32 2.09 2.80
C ALA A 77 -13.84 2.35 2.49
N PHE A 78 -13.11 1.32 2.07
CA PHE A 78 -11.72 1.46 1.62
C PHE A 78 -11.50 0.79 0.28
N GLU A 79 -10.53 1.33 -0.45
CA GLU A 79 -10.08 0.85 -1.74
C GLU A 79 -8.71 0.22 -1.62
N LYS A 80 -8.46 -0.84 -2.38
CA LYS A 80 -7.16 -1.51 -2.41
C LYS A 80 -6.84 -1.99 -3.82
N ARG A 81 -5.60 -1.75 -4.22
CA ARG A 81 -5.01 -2.33 -5.43
C ARG A 81 -4.58 -3.77 -5.16
N ILE A 82 -5.05 -4.68 -6.00
CA ILE A 82 -4.63 -6.08 -6.03
C ILE A 82 -3.75 -6.27 -7.26
N HIS A 83 -2.49 -6.61 -7.03
CA HIS A 83 -1.55 -6.93 -8.10
C HIS A 83 -1.63 -8.42 -8.43
N LEU A 84 -1.53 -8.75 -9.72
CA LEU A 84 -1.71 -10.13 -10.20
C LEU A 84 -0.53 -11.06 -9.85
N ASP A 85 0.64 -10.49 -9.59
CA ASP A 85 1.85 -11.20 -9.13
C ASP A 85 1.67 -11.85 -7.75
N GLN A 86 0.82 -11.27 -6.90
CA GLN A 86 0.49 -11.77 -5.57
C GLN A 86 -0.56 -12.90 -5.62
N LEU A 87 -1.15 -13.18 -6.79
CA LEU A 87 -2.19 -14.18 -6.94
C LEU A 87 -1.63 -15.50 -7.50
N PRO A 88 -2.14 -16.66 -7.05
CA PRO A 88 -1.75 -17.97 -7.57
C PRO A 88 -2.39 -18.21 -8.95
N LEU A 89 -1.94 -17.48 -9.96
CA LEU A 89 -2.42 -17.56 -11.34
C LEU A 89 -1.47 -18.39 -12.20
N GLU A 90 -2.02 -19.17 -13.14
CA GLU A 90 -1.23 -19.84 -14.18
C GLU A 90 -0.85 -18.86 -15.30
N ARG A 91 -1.79 -17.97 -15.63
CA ARG A 91 -1.67 -16.95 -16.68
C ARG A 91 -2.77 -15.92 -16.53
N PHE A 92 -2.55 -14.75 -17.08
CA PHE A 92 -3.56 -13.71 -17.20
C PHE A 92 -3.44 -13.04 -18.56
N TYR A 93 -4.55 -12.51 -19.06
CA TYR A 93 -4.60 -11.72 -20.29
C TYR A 93 -5.50 -10.52 -20.08
N TRP A 94 -4.98 -9.34 -20.40
CA TRP A 94 -5.77 -8.11 -20.42
C TRP A 94 -6.15 -7.78 -21.86
N ASN A 95 -7.43 -7.44 -22.07
CA ASN A 95 -7.94 -6.98 -23.34
C ASN A 95 -8.27 -5.48 -23.23
N GLU A 96 -7.45 -4.65 -23.87
CA GLU A 96 -7.57 -3.18 -23.87
C GLU A 96 -8.88 -2.68 -24.50
N GLU A 97 -9.40 -3.34 -25.54
CA GLU A 97 -10.62 -2.89 -26.23
C GLU A 97 -11.88 -3.07 -25.37
N THR A 98 -11.91 -4.13 -24.56
CA THR A 98 -13.06 -4.47 -23.71
C THR A 98 -12.88 -4.09 -22.24
N ASP A 99 -11.66 -3.68 -21.86
CA ASP A 99 -11.22 -3.45 -20.48
C ASP A 99 -11.55 -4.63 -19.56
N VAL A 100 -11.32 -5.85 -20.07
CA VAL A 100 -11.55 -7.11 -19.37
C VAL A 100 -10.22 -7.80 -19.10
N LEU A 101 -10.01 -8.15 -17.83
CA LEU A 101 -8.88 -8.91 -17.36
C LEU A 101 -9.29 -10.37 -17.12
N LYS A 102 -8.76 -11.27 -17.94
CA LYS A 102 -8.98 -12.72 -17.88
C LYS A 102 -7.92 -13.36 -16.99
N LEU A 103 -8.34 -13.94 -15.88
CA LEU A 103 -7.48 -14.61 -14.89
C LEU A 103 -7.66 -16.12 -14.96
N TYR A 104 -6.58 -16.86 -15.17
CA TYR A 104 -6.58 -18.32 -15.15
C TYR A 104 -5.98 -18.79 -13.83
N TRP A 105 -6.83 -19.29 -12.93
CA TRP A 105 -6.43 -19.65 -11.57
C TRP A 105 -5.67 -20.97 -11.53
N GLY A 106 -4.59 -21.02 -10.77
CA GLY A 106 -3.90 -22.26 -10.49
C GLY A 106 -4.68 -23.17 -9.54
N THR A 107 -4.30 -24.44 -9.53
CA THR A 107 -4.76 -25.45 -8.57
C THR A 107 -4.05 -25.34 -7.21
N GLN A 108 -3.02 -24.49 -7.09
CA GLN A 108 -2.30 -24.29 -5.84
C GLN A 108 -3.08 -23.35 -4.91
N ALA A 109 -3.14 -23.72 -3.63
CA ALA A 109 -3.67 -22.85 -2.59
C ALA A 109 -2.82 -21.58 -2.46
N PHE A 110 -3.47 -20.48 -2.08
CA PHE A 110 -2.83 -19.19 -1.85
C PHE A 110 -1.67 -19.34 -0.85
N LYS A 111 -0.47 -18.88 -1.22
CA LYS A 111 0.64 -18.75 -0.27
C LYS A 111 0.37 -17.50 0.55
N THR A 112 0.03 -17.67 1.80
CA THR A 112 -0.05 -16.55 2.75
C THR A 112 1.37 -16.12 3.12
N ALA A 113 1.56 -14.88 3.58
CA ALA A 113 2.89 -14.42 4.02
C ALA A 113 3.47 -15.25 5.18
N ASP A 114 2.63 -16.00 5.90
CA ASP A 114 3.06 -17.01 6.88
C ASP A 114 3.83 -18.17 6.23
N ASP A 115 3.51 -18.53 4.98
CA ASP A 115 4.21 -19.56 4.21
C ASP A 115 5.61 -19.10 3.76
N GLU A 116 5.77 -17.82 3.40
CA GLU A 116 7.08 -17.24 3.08
C GLU A 116 7.99 -17.13 4.31
N GLN A 117 7.43 -16.81 5.49
CA GLN A 117 8.17 -16.83 6.74
C GLN A 117 8.57 -18.26 7.15
N ALA A 118 7.73 -19.27 6.87
CA ALA A 118 8.05 -20.67 7.11
C ALA A 118 9.21 -21.17 6.23
N ASP A 119 9.20 -20.85 4.92
CA ASP A 119 10.28 -21.23 3.99
C ASP A 119 11.59 -20.45 4.22
N GLY A 120 11.48 -19.16 4.58
CA GLY A 120 12.62 -18.33 4.95
C GLY A 120 13.29 -18.77 6.26
N GLN A 121 12.51 -19.22 7.26
CA GLN A 121 13.05 -19.81 8.49
C GLN A 121 13.62 -21.22 8.25
N ALA A 122 13.03 -22.03 7.38
CA ALA A 122 13.57 -23.35 7.02
C ALA A 122 14.94 -23.22 6.31
N SER A 123 15.06 -22.26 5.40
CA SER A 123 16.32 -21.96 4.69
C SER A 123 17.38 -21.34 5.61
N ARG A 124 16.98 -20.49 6.58
CA ARG A 124 17.89 -19.92 7.58
C ARG A 124 18.34 -20.93 8.65
N ARG A 125 17.55 -21.97 8.91
CA ARG A 125 17.91 -23.07 9.83
C ARG A 125 18.86 -24.10 9.20
N GLN A 126 18.87 -24.23 7.88
CA GLN A 126 19.79 -25.13 7.17
C GLN A 126 21.21 -24.56 7.01
N SER A 127 21.42 -23.24 7.15
CA SER A 127 22.74 -22.61 7.03
C SER A 127 23.51 -22.44 8.35
N LEU A 128 22.95 -22.88 9.48
CA LEU A 128 23.62 -22.80 10.79
C LEU A 128 24.19 -24.17 11.19
N SER A 129 25.50 -24.33 10.99
CA SER A 129 26.27 -25.47 11.54
C SER A 129 26.25 -25.45 13.08
N PRO A 130 26.17 -26.60 13.79
CA PRO A 130 25.88 -26.64 15.23
C PRO A 130 27.02 -26.21 16.17
N ASN A 131 28.19 -25.80 15.65
CA ASN A 131 29.43 -25.66 16.44
C ASN A 131 30.08 -24.28 16.32
N GLN A 132 29.34 -23.20 16.59
CA GLN A 132 29.98 -21.94 16.99
C GLN A 132 29.48 -21.49 18.37
N PRO A 133 30.38 -21.30 19.36
CA PRO A 133 30.00 -20.68 20.62
C PRO A 133 29.70 -19.18 20.41
N LEU A 134 28.54 -18.75 20.91
CA LEU A 134 28.13 -17.35 21.04
C LEU A 134 29.18 -16.58 21.86
N SER A 135 29.96 -15.72 21.19
CA SER A 135 30.81 -14.74 21.86
C SER A 135 29.92 -13.62 22.40
N LEU A 136 29.86 -13.47 23.73
CA LEU A 136 29.39 -12.24 24.37
C LEU A 136 30.35 -11.11 23.94
N GLN A 137 29.87 -10.21 23.08
CA GLN A 137 30.55 -8.95 22.83
C GLN A 137 29.98 -7.90 23.78
N ASP A 138 30.87 -7.35 24.61
CA ASP A 138 30.62 -6.23 25.51
C ASP A 138 29.93 -5.07 24.79
N ALA A 139 28.79 -4.64 25.34
CA ALA A 139 28.13 -3.41 24.96
C ALA A 139 28.98 -2.22 25.41
N ALA A 140 29.72 -1.62 24.48
CA ALA A 140 30.36 -0.33 24.72
C ALA A 140 29.29 0.76 24.89
N VAL A 141 29.28 1.37 26.08
CA VAL A 141 28.41 2.49 26.44
C VAL A 141 28.86 3.73 25.67
N PRO A 142 28.00 4.42 24.88
CA PRO A 142 28.39 5.66 24.24
C PRO A 142 28.57 6.80 25.27
N ASP A 143 29.75 7.43 25.25
CA ASP A 143 30.17 8.56 26.08
C ASP A 143 29.36 9.82 25.76
N PHE A 144 28.49 10.25 26.68
CA PHE A 144 27.60 11.40 26.51
C PHE A 144 28.30 12.66 27.06
N LYS A 145 28.88 13.48 26.17
CA LYS A 145 29.39 14.82 26.53
C LYS A 145 28.26 15.84 26.52
N PRO A 146 27.95 16.53 27.64
CA PRO A 146 26.94 17.58 27.65
C PRO A 146 27.51 18.83 26.94
N ARG A 147 26.97 19.14 25.76
CA ARG A 147 27.26 20.39 25.05
C ARG A 147 26.52 21.53 25.75
N ALA A 148 27.24 22.28 26.57
CA ALA A 148 26.76 23.54 27.13
C ALA A 148 26.60 24.57 26.00
N GLY A 149 25.37 24.90 25.64
CA GLY A 149 25.08 25.96 24.67
C GLY A 149 23.59 26.13 24.38
N GLY A 150 23.01 27.20 24.93
CA GLY A 150 21.93 27.96 24.28
C GLY A 150 20.50 27.43 24.45
N PHE A 151 19.83 27.88 25.50
CA PHE A 151 18.37 27.89 25.62
C PHE A 151 17.75 28.91 24.66
N HIS A 152 17.84 28.74 23.32
CA HIS A 152 17.19 29.64 22.34
C HIS A 152 17.08 29.01 20.93
N ALA A 153 16.51 27.80 20.82
CA ALA A 153 16.27 27.19 19.49
C ALA A 153 15.04 26.24 19.44
N MET A 154 14.02 26.49 20.25
CA MET A 154 12.75 25.74 20.24
C MET A 154 11.58 26.68 19.88
N ASP A 155 11.71 27.38 18.75
CA ASP A 155 10.61 28.17 18.17
C ASP A 155 10.59 28.01 16.64
N HIS A 156 10.51 26.76 16.19
CA HIS A 156 10.29 26.42 14.78
C HIS A 156 9.35 25.20 14.68
N PRO A 157 8.06 25.42 14.38
CA PRO A 157 7.08 24.36 14.18
C PRO A 157 7.06 23.92 12.71
N ASP A 158 8.15 23.33 12.23
CA ASP A 158 8.26 22.85 10.84
C ASP A 158 9.22 21.66 10.62
N ASP A 159 9.91 21.15 11.66
CA ASP A 159 10.91 20.08 11.48
C ASP A 159 10.36 18.64 11.63
N ALA A 160 9.06 18.46 11.90
CA ALA A 160 8.44 17.12 12.01
C ALA A 160 7.75 16.65 10.72
N THR A 161 7.63 17.51 9.70
CA THR A 161 6.93 17.22 8.44
C THR A 161 7.85 17.08 7.23
N ASN A 162 9.15 17.34 7.36
CA ASN A 162 10.12 17.32 6.26
C ASN A 162 10.72 15.93 5.95
N ALA A 163 10.17 14.85 6.51
CA ALA A 163 10.68 13.50 6.24
C ALA A 163 10.27 12.93 4.87
N TYR A 164 9.39 13.60 4.12
CA TYR A 164 8.88 13.09 2.82
C TYR A 164 8.67 14.18 1.74
N ASP A 165 9.24 15.38 1.89
CA ASP A 165 9.17 16.44 0.86
C ASP A 165 10.51 16.55 0.10
N ASP A 166 10.85 15.48 -0.63
CA ASP A 166 12.00 15.43 -1.57
C ASP A 166 11.53 15.66 -3.02
N GLU A 167 10.66 16.66 -3.22
CA GLU A 167 10.16 17.01 -4.56
C GLU A 167 10.49 18.47 -4.94
N ARG A 168 11.69 18.95 -4.57
CA ARG A 168 12.22 20.25 -5.01
C ARG A 168 13.66 20.16 -5.51
N GLY A 169 13.78 19.69 -6.74
CA GLY A 169 14.97 19.66 -7.56
C GLY A 169 14.90 18.39 -8.40
N LEU A 170 14.56 18.42 -9.67
CA LEU A 170 15.48 18.80 -10.73
C LEU A 170 14.67 18.98 -12.02
N PHE A 171 14.42 20.23 -12.42
CA PHE A 171 14.34 20.57 -13.83
C PHE A 171 15.77 20.96 -14.21
N ASP A 172 16.55 19.97 -14.63
CA ASP A 172 17.69 20.22 -15.51
C ASP A 172 17.49 19.36 -16.75
N ASP A 173 17.12 20.08 -17.80
CA ASP A 173 17.16 19.74 -19.20
C ASP A 173 18.58 19.36 -19.59
N ASP A 174 18.80 18.10 -19.96
CA ASP A 174 19.85 17.71 -20.93
C ASP A 174 19.46 16.36 -21.55
N SER A 175 19.05 16.44 -22.80
CA SER A 175 18.85 15.34 -23.73
C SER A 175 20.19 14.70 -24.10
N ASP A 176 20.35 13.40 -23.88
CA ASP A 176 20.99 12.44 -24.80
C ASP A 176 21.08 11.08 -24.10
N TYR A 177 20.20 10.14 -24.45
CA TYR A 177 20.40 8.72 -24.18
C TYR A 177 20.03 7.89 -25.40
N ASP A 178 21.03 7.13 -25.80
CA ASP A 178 21.11 6.20 -26.92
C ASP A 178 19.95 5.19 -26.97
N ASP A 179 19.41 5.02 -28.18
CA ASP A 179 18.72 3.81 -28.64
C ASP A 179 19.64 2.61 -28.38
N GLU A 180 19.23 1.62 -27.57
CA GLU A 180 19.38 0.17 -27.82
C GLU A 180 18.56 -0.67 -26.80
N ASP A 181 18.04 -1.80 -27.30
CA ASP A 181 17.39 -2.93 -26.62
C ASP A 181 15.94 -2.80 -26.14
N VAL A 182 15.05 -2.59 -27.13
CA VAL A 182 13.65 -3.06 -27.05
C VAL A 182 13.65 -4.59 -26.95
N ARG A 183 13.56 -5.11 -25.72
CA ARG A 183 13.15 -6.50 -25.50
C ARG A 183 11.72 -6.65 -26.05
N PRO A 184 11.43 -7.63 -26.91
CA PRO A 184 10.10 -7.79 -27.45
C PRO A 184 9.14 -8.14 -26.31
N THR A 185 8.31 -7.15 -25.93
CA THR A 185 7.05 -7.39 -25.22
C THR A 185 6.26 -8.41 -26.02
N PRO A 186 5.73 -9.50 -25.42
CA PRO A 186 4.87 -10.42 -26.14
C PRO A 186 3.64 -9.65 -26.62
N HIS A 187 3.69 -9.31 -27.91
CA HIS A 187 2.66 -8.57 -28.61
C HIS A 187 1.38 -9.40 -28.55
N SER A 188 0.31 -8.74 -28.11
CA SER A 188 -1.06 -9.22 -28.05
C SER A 188 -1.49 -9.82 -29.39
N GLN A 189 -1.44 -11.15 -29.50
CA GLN A 189 -2.24 -11.86 -30.48
C GLN A 189 -3.62 -12.07 -29.85
N GLY A 190 -4.63 -11.43 -30.45
CA GLY A 190 -6.03 -11.54 -30.06
C GLY A 190 -6.40 -13.00 -29.82
N VAL A 191 -6.61 -13.34 -28.56
CA VAL A 191 -7.02 -14.68 -28.16
C VAL A 191 -8.51 -14.79 -28.41
N ASP A 192 -8.82 -15.65 -29.36
CA ASP A 192 -10.14 -16.08 -29.79
C ASP A 192 -11.05 -16.36 -28.56
N ASP A 193 -12.11 -15.56 -28.40
CA ASP A 193 -13.07 -15.63 -27.29
C ASP A 193 -13.85 -16.97 -27.29
N SER A 194 -13.73 -17.74 -28.38
CA SER A 194 -14.28 -19.08 -28.56
C SER A 194 -13.59 -20.18 -27.72
N SER A 195 -12.37 -19.93 -27.22
CA SER A 195 -11.64 -20.88 -26.36
C SER A 195 -11.93 -20.74 -24.86
N ASP A 196 -12.58 -19.64 -24.45
CA ASP A 196 -12.88 -19.32 -23.06
C ASP A 196 -13.98 -20.20 -22.45
N GLU A 197 -14.90 -20.73 -23.26
CA GLU A 197 -16.00 -21.57 -22.76
C GLU A 197 -15.52 -22.92 -22.18
N LEU A 198 -14.28 -23.32 -22.47
CA LEU A 198 -13.69 -24.60 -22.04
C LEU A 198 -12.78 -24.48 -20.81
N ALA A 199 -12.41 -23.27 -20.39
CA ALA A 199 -11.50 -23.07 -19.27
C ALA A 199 -12.26 -23.13 -17.93
N HIS A 200 -12.17 -24.27 -17.23
CA HIS A 200 -12.84 -24.49 -15.94
C HIS A 200 -12.30 -23.64 -14.77
N ASN A 201 -11.22 -22.88 -14.98
CA ASN A 201 -10.52 -22.05 -13.99
C ASN A 201 -10.42 -20.57 -14.42
N LEU A 202 -11.29 -20.09 -15.30
CA LEU A 202 -11.26 -18.73 -15.84
C LEU A 202 -12.17 -17.77 -15.07
N SER A 203 -11.63 -16.67 -14.55
CA SER A 203 -12.39 -15.52 -14.06
C SER A 203 -12.21 -14.31 -14.98
N LYS A 204 -13.31 -13.62 -15.28
CA LYS A 204 -13.30 -12.36 -16.04
C LYS A 204 -13.54 -11.21 -15.06
N ILE A 205 -12.51 -10.38 -14.86
CA ILE A 205 -12.55 -9.17 -14.05
C ILE A 205 -12.85 -7.99 -14.97
N LYS A 206 -13.83 -7.17 -14.60
CA LYS A 206 -14.24 -5.97 -15.32
C LYS A 206 -14.66 -4.90 -14.33
N THR A 207 -14.62 -3.66 -14.75
CA THR A 207 -15.12 -2.52 -13.97
C THR A 207 -16.59 -2.72 -13.55
N PHE A 208 -16.90 -2.36 -12.31
CA PHE A 208 -18.17 -2.64 -11.61
C PHE A 208 -18.53 -4.13 -11.45
N GLY A 209 -17.59 -5.04 -11.75
CA GLY A 209 -17.71 -6.45 -11.40
C GLY A 209 -17.63 -6.66 -9.89
N HIS A 210 -18.21 -7.76 -9.42
CA HIS A 210 -18.17 -8.16 -8.01
C HIS A 210 -17.18 -9.31 -7.82
N VAL A 211 -16.37 -9.23 -6.78
CA VAL A 211 -15.37 -10.23 -6.41
C VAL A 211 -15.41 -10.44 -4.91
N GLN A 212 -15.44 -11.70 -4.46
CA GLN A 212 -15.28 -11.99 -3.04
C GLN A 212 -13.81 -11.87 -2.65
N VAL A 213 -13.55 -11.12 -1.58
CA VAL A 213 -12.21 -10.87 -1.07
C VAL A 213 -12.11 -11.29 0.40
N LEU A 214 -11.00 -11.93 0.74
CA LEU A 214 -10.54 -12.14 2.09
C LEU A 214 -9.76 -10.90 2.55
N ILE A 215 -10.12 -10.37 3.71
CA ILE A 215 -9.49 -9.18 4.28
C ILE A 215 -8.80 -9.57 5.57
N SER A 216 -7.52 -9.24 5.69
CA SER A 216 -6.73 -9.48 6.91
C SER A 216 -5.92 -8.24 7.27
N ALA A 217 -5.68 -8.07 8.57
CA ALA A 217 -4.88 -6.97 9.11
C ALA A 217 -3.67 -7.53 9.87
N GLU A 218 -2.48 -7.13 9.44
CA GLU A 218 -1.21 -7.48 10.07
C GLU A 218 -0.75 -6.33 10.96
N MET A 219 -0.72 -6.58 12.28
CA MET A 219 -0.35 -5.59 13.30
C MET A 219 1.07 -5.78 13.85
N ASN A 220 1.85 -6.68 13.26
CA ASN A 220 3.24 -6.97 13.64
C ASN A 220 4.24 -5.93 13.09
N VAL A 221 3.81 -5.08 12.15
CA VAL A 221 4.60 -4.00 11.56
C VAL A 221 3.85 -2.68 11.73
N SER A 222 4.61 -1.57 11.88
CA SER A 222 4.06 -0.21 11.97
C SER A 222 4.37 0.59 10.70
N PRO A 223 3.37 1.26 10.08
CA PRO A 223 1.95 1.17 10.39
C PRO A 223 1.36 -0.21 10.02
N PRO A 224 0.23 -0.64 10.63
CA PRO A 224 -0.41 -1.90 10.31
C PRO A 224 -0.73 -2.04 8.82
N VAL A 225 -0.67 -3.25 8.30
CA VAL A 225 -0.92 -3.52 6.87
C VAL A 225 -2.23 -4.27 6.70
N ILE A 226 -3.14 -3.69 5.92
CA ILE A 226 -4.38 -4.36 5.50
C ILE A 226 -4.11 -5.06 4.15
N LYS A 227 -4.26 -6.38 4.15
CA LYS A 227 -4.17 -7.24 2.96
C LYS A 227 -5.57 -7.58 2.48
N VAL A 228 -5.75 -7.53 1.17
CA VAL A 228 -7.01 -7.88 0.48
C VAL A 228 -6.65 -8.89 -0.59
N VAL A 229 -7.20 -10.09 -0.47
CA VAL A 229 -6.91 -11.20 -1.37
C VAL A 229 -8.21 -11.66 -2.01
N PRO A 230 -8.34 -11.64 -3.35
CA PRO A 230 -9.50 -12.20 -4.03
C PRO A 230 -9.54 -13.72 -3.84
N LEU A 231 -10.73 -14.23 -3.51
CA LEU A 231 -10.94 -15.66 -3.35
C LEU A 231 -10.98 -16.35 -4.72
N ASN A 232 -10.28 -17.47 -4.84
CA ASN A 232 -10.36 -18.32 -6.01
C ASN A 232 -11.70 -19.09 -6.02
N PRO A 233 -12.62 -18.80 -6.96
CA PRO A 233 -13.96 -19.40 -6.97
C PRO A 233 -13.95 -20.89 -7.38
N PHE A 234 -12.81 -21.42 -7.85
CA PHE A 234 -12.67 -22.77 -8.38
C PHE A 234 -12.06 -23.79 -7.42
N VAL A 235 -11.65 -23.35 -6.22
CA VAL A 235 -11.17 -24.28 -5.18
C VAL A 235 -12.37 -25.05 -4.65
N LYS A 236 -12.38 -26.38 -4.82
CA LYS A 236 -13.38 -27.25 -4.19
C LYS A 236 -13.10 -27.27 -2.69
N SER A 237 -14.03 -26.78 -1.87
CA SER A 237 -14.04 -27.09 -0.43
C SER A 237 -14.07 -28.61 -0.30
N THR A 238 -12.92 -29.19 0.06
CA THR A 238 -12.79 -30.61 0.40
C THR A 238 -13.11 -30.78 1.87
#